data_AF-A0A960PQ85-F1
#
_entry.id   AF-A0A960PQ85-F1
#
_cell.length_a   1.000
_cell.length_b   1.000
_cell.length_c   1.000
_cell.angle_alpha   90.00
_cell.angle_beta   90.00
_cell.angle_gamma   90.00
#
_symmetry.space_group_name_H-M   'P 1'
#
loop_
_entity.id
_entity.type
_entity.pdbx_description
1 polymer ?
#
loop_
_entity_poly.entity_id
_entity_poly.type
_entity_poly.pdbx_seq_one_letter_code
_entity_poly.pdbx_strand_id
1 'polypeptide(L)'
;MTITLQLTDDQERLFEEGSSRRDRELVLRVLTQAVESTVDALLASDPTPEPTTDGFEALSRKLWREFDGSAEEDPFSLGDEALARSAIYQGHP
;
A
#
# COMPACT_ATOMS: atom_id res chain seq x y z
N MET A 1 6.77 12.85 7.51
CA MET A 1 5.72 11.96 8.05
C MET A 1 6.12 11.61 9.47
N THR A 2 5.26 11.89 10.44
CA THR A 2 5.53 11.69 11.87
C THR A 2 4.57 10.62 12.37
N ILE A 3 5.08 9.59 13.05
CA ILE A 3 4.26 8.52 13.63
C ILE A 3 4.32 8.70 15.15
N THR A 4 3.17 8.86 15.78
CA THR A 4 3.04 8.91 17.24
C THR A 4 2.81 7.49 17.73
N LEU A 5 3.71 6.99 18.58
CA LEU A 5 3.57 5.69 19.22
C LEU A 5 2.79 5.84 20.52
N GLN A 6 1.79 4.98 20.73
CA GLN A 6 1.11 4.88 22.01
C GLN A 6 1.84 3.83 22.85
N LEU A 7 2.46 4.27 23.94
CA LEU A 7 3.14 3.41 24.90
C LEU A 7 2.19 3.11 26.06
N THR A 8 2.26 1.89 26.60
CA THR A 8 1.67 1.60 27.91
C THR A 8 2.54 2.17 29.02
N ASP A 9 1.97 2.37 30.21
CA ASP A 9 2.70 2.86 31.39
C ASP A 9 3.99 2.05 31.67
N ASP A 10 3.92 0.72 31.50
CA ASP A 10 5.07 -0.16 31.67
C ASP A 10 6.14 0.05 30.57
N GLN A 11 5.72 0.25 29.32
CA GLN A 11 6.62 0.51 28.20
C GLN A 11 7.28 1.87 28.33
N GLU A 12 6.54 2.90 28.74
CA GLU A 12 7.09 4.25 28.97
C GLU A 12 8.16 4.21 30.06
N ARG A 13 7.90 3.52 31.19
CA ARG A 13 8.89 3.33 32.25
C ARG A 13 10.15 2.61 31.76
N LEU A 14 9.99 1.55 30.97
CA LEU A 14 11.13 0.80 30.40
C LEU A 14 11.90 1.62 29.36
N PHE A 15 11.22 2.48 28.61
CA PHE A 15 11.84 3.39 27.66
C PHE A 15 12.68 4.46 28.36
N GLU A 16 12.16 5.05 29.45
CA GLU A 16 12.90 6.00 30.28
C GLU A 16 14.12 5.34 30.95
N GLU A 17 13.94 4.13 31.49
CA GLU A 17 15.02 3.36 32.10
C GLU A 17 16.12 3.04 31.07
N GLY A 18 15.74 2.53 29.89
CA GLY A 18 16.68 2.23 28.81
C GLY A 18 17.39 3.49 28.29
N SER A 19 16.67 4.59 28.15
CA SER A 19 17.24 5.88 27.74
C SER A 19 18.23 6.43 28.76
N SER A 20 17.90 6.37 30.05
CA SER A 20 18.77 6.82 31.15
C SER A 20 20.07 6.02 31.22
N ARG A 21 20.01 4.72 30.90
CA ARG A 21 21.17 3.81 30.89
C ARG A 21 21.89 3.76 29.55
N ARG A 22 21.39 4.45 28.52
CA ARG A 22 21.82 4.32 27.12
C ARG A 22 21.83 2.86 26.64
N ASP A 23 20.91 2.07 27.18
CA ASP A 23 20.70 0.69 26.77
C ASP A 23 19.89 0.70 25.47
N ARG A 24 20.63 0.69 24.36
CA ARG A 24 20.05 0.71 23.02
C ARG A 24 19.14 -0.50 22.80
N GLU A 25 19.48 -1.66 23.34
CA GLU A 25 18.76 -2.90 23.09
C GLU A 25 17.40 -2.88 23.77
N LEU A 26 17.35 -2.37 25.01
CA LEU A 26 16.10 -2.16 25.74
C LEU A 26 15.20 -1.15 25.03
N VAL A 27 15.74 -0.02 24.62
CA VAL A 27 14.98 1.02 23.90
C VAL A 27 14.40 0.47 22.59
N LEU A 28 15.20 -0.27 21.81
CA LEU A 28 14.77 -0.83 20.53
C LEU A 28 13.66 -1.87 20.73
N ARG A 29 13.76 -2.69 21.79
CA ARG A 29 12.73 -3.66 22.14
C ARG A 29 11.39 -3.00 22.47
N VAL A 30 11.42 -1.96 23.30
CA VAL A 30 10.20 -1.21 23.67
C VAL A 30 9.57 -0.55 22.45
N LEU A 31 10.36 0.12 21.62
CA LEU A 31 9.85 0.75 20.39
C LEU A 31 9.25 -0.27 19.42
N THR A 32 9.88 -1.45 19.28
CA THR A 32 9.36 -2.50 18.39
C THR A 32 7.99 -3.00 18.84
N GLN A 33 7.81 -3.21 20.15
CA GLN A 33 6.51 -3.61 20.71
C GLN A 33 5.45 -2.52 20.56
N ALA A 34 5.83 -1.25 20.74
CA ALA A 34 4.92 -0.12 20.60
C ALA A 34 4.48 0.10 19.14
N VAL A 35 5.34 -0.22 18.17
CA VAL A 35 5.01 -0.14 16.74
C VAL A 35 3.90 -1.14 16.39
N GLU A 36 3.97 -2.37 16.90
CA GLU A 36 2.97 -3.40 16.62
C GLU A 36 1.56 -2.94 17.06
N SER A 37 1.41 -2.49 18.31
CA SER A 37 0.11 -2.00 18.80
C SER A 37 -0.36 -0.73 18.09
N THR A 38 0.57 0.13 17.69
CA THR A 38 0.24 1.36 16.95
C THR A 38 -0.23 1.04 15.53
N VAL A 39 0.39 0.05 14.87
CA VAL A 39 -0.06 -0.43 13.56
C VAL A 39 -1.45 -1.04 13.66
N ASP A 40 -1.71 -1.90 14.66
CA ASP A 40 -3.05 -2.46 14.87
C ASP A 40 -4.09 -1.38 15.14
N ALA A 41 -3.74 -0.38 15.96
CA ALA A 41 -4.62 0.76 16.22
C ALA A 41 -4.88 1.59 14.96
N LEU A 42 -3.87 1.84 14.12
CA LEU A 42 -4.03 2.56 12.86
C LEU A 42 -4.90 1.77 11.88
N LEU A 43 -4.69 0.45 11.77
CA LEU A 43 -5.50 -0.42 10.92
C LEU A 43 -6.96 -0.51 11.40
N ALA A 44 -7.19 -0.48 12.72
CA ALA A 44 -8.53 -0.45 13.29
C ALA A 44 -9.20 0.94 13.19
N SER A 45 -8.38 2.01 13.21
CA SER A 45 -8.83 3.40 13.14
C SER A 45 -8.99 3.91 11.72
N ASP A 46 -8.58 3.14 10.72
CA ASP A 46 -8.91 3.37 9.33
C ASP A 46 -10.22 2.62 9.04
N PRO A 47 -11.40 3.24 9.23
CA PRO A 47 -12.57 2.75 8.56
C PRO A 47 -12.27 2.98 7.09
N THR A 48 -11.68 2.00 6.41
CA THR A 48 -11.93 1.86 4.99
C THR A 48 -13.45 1.93 4.91
N PRO A 49 -14.05 3.04 4.41
CA PRO A 49 -15.49 3.08 4.33
C PRO A 49 -15.83 1.88 3.46
N GLU A 50 -16.65 0.96 3.97
CA GLU A 50 -17.24 -0.05 3.10
C GLU A 50 -17.74 0.73 1.89
N PRO A 51 -17.28 0.41 0.68
CA PRO A 51 -17.67 1.17 -0.48
C PRO A 51 -19.17 1.06 -0.55
N THR A 52 -19.87 2.14 -0.20
CA THR A 52 -21.30 2.22 -0.38
C THR A 52 -21.57 1.94 -1.85
N THR A 53 -22.70 1.33 -2.19
CA THR A 53 -23.05 1.04 -3.58
C THR A 53 -22.87 2.29 -4.46
N ASP A 54 -23.21 3.47 -3.93
CA ASP A 54 -23.01 4.76 -4.57
C ASP A 54 -21.53 5.15 -4.75
N GLY A 55 -20.67 4.86 -3.77
CA GLY A 55 -19.22 5.08 -3.84
C GLY A 55 -18.52 4.14 -4.82
N PHE A 56 -18.96 2.88 -4.89
CA PHE A 56 -18.49 1.92 -5.89
C PHE A 56 -18.89 2.34 -7.30
N GLU A 57 -20.15 2.75 -7.52
CA GLU A 57 -20.59 3.25 -8.82
C GLU A 57 -19.87 4.55 -9.22
N ALA A 58 -19.55 5.43 -8.26
CA ALA A 58 -18.78 6.65 -8.54
C ALA A 58 -17.34 6.32 -8.96
N LEU A 59 -16.70 5.36 -8.28
CA LEU A 59 -15.36 4.87 -8.62
C LEU A 59 -15.34 4.16 -9.98
N SER A 60 -16.30 3.29 -10.27
CA SER A 60 -16.38 2.60 -11.55
C SER A 60 -16.62 3.57 -12.71
N ARG A 61 -17.49 4.57 -12.54
CA ARG A 61 -17.70 5.66 -13.52
C ARG A 61 -16.48 6.56 -13.70
N LYS A 62 -15.62 6.68 -12.67
CA LYS A 62 -14.36 7.43 -12.76
C LYS A 62 -13.31 6.62 -13.53
N LEU A 63 -13.11 5.35 -13.17
CA LEU A 63 -12.21 4.43 -13.86
C LEU A 63 -12.59 4.25 -15.33
N TRP A 64 -13.90 4.14 -15.63
CA TRP A 64 -14.38 4.03 -17.01
C TRP A 64 -14.08 5.28 -17.83
N ARG A 65 -14.28 6.48 -17.27
CA ARG A 65 -13.93 7.74 -17.95
C ARG A 65 -12.43 7.93 -18.12
N GLU A 66 -11.63 7.43 -17.18
CA GLU A 66 -10.17 7.50 -17.28
C GLU A 66 -9.63 6.52 -18.34
N PHE A 67 -10.27 5.36 -18.50
CA PHE A 67 -9.97 4.37 -19.54
C PHE A 67 -10.48 4.80 -20.94
N ASP A 68 -11.65 5.44 -21.00
CA ASP A 68 -12.23 5.96 -22.26
C ASP A 68 -11.53 7.25 -22.70
N GLY A 69 -11.10 8.09 -21.75
CA GLY A 69 -10.33 9.30 -22.01
C GLY A 69 -8.84 9.08 -22.29
N SER A 70 -8.34 7.84 -22.15
CA SER A 70 -6.97 7.46 -22.55
C SER A 70 -6.91 6.82 -23.94
N ALA A 71 -8.02 6.81 -24.69
CA ALA A 71 -8.07 6.40 -26.09
C ALA A 71 -7.64 7.50 -27.10
N GLU A 72 -6.99 8.58 -26.65
CA GLU A 72 -6.29 9.51 -27.54
C GLU A 72 -4.78 9.22 -27.51
N GLU A 73 -4.35 8.61 -28.62
CA GLU A 73 -2.99 8.23 -29.02
C GLU A 73 -2.33 7.05 -28.28
N ASP A 74 -2.66 5.84 -28.75
CA ASP A 74 -1.83 4.66 -28.58
C ASP A 74 -0.61 4.75 -29.53
N PRO A 75 0.64 4.91 -29.04
CA PRO A 75 1.83 4.92 -29.88
C PRO A 75 2.20 3.52 -30.39
N PHE A 76 1.51 2.47 -29.94
CA PHE A 76 1.72 1.10 -30.40
C PHE A 76 0.55 0.63 -31.25
N SER A 77 0.38 1.25 -32.42
CA SER A 77 -0.32 0.59 -33.52
C SER A 77 0.43 -0.70 -33.85
N LEU A 78 -0.07 -1.82 -33.32
CA LEU A 78 0.36 -3.16 -33.70
C LEU A 78 0.07 -3.30 -35.19
N GLY A 79 1.08 -3.01 -36.02
CA GLY A 79 0.98 -3.16 -37.47
C GLY A 79 0.57 -4.58 -37.81
N ASP A 80 -0.16 -4.75 -38.92
CA ASP A 80 -0.73 -6.00 -39.43
C ASP A 80 0.25 -7.21 -39.45
N GLU A 81 1.55 -6.94 -39.40
CA GLU A 81 2.61 -7.95 -39.32
C GLU A 81 2.63 -8.69 -37.96
N ALA A 82 2.19 -8.07 -36.86
CA ALA A 82 2.12 -8.69 -35.53
C ALA A 82 0.97 -9.71 -35.39
N LEU A 83 -0.02 -9.67 -36.29
CA LEU A 83 -1.13 -10.63 -36.38
C LEU A 83 -0.91 -11.70 -37.47
N ALA A 84 0.18 -11.61 -38.23
CA ALA A 84 0.48 -12.58 -39.27
C ALA A 84 0.77 -13.95 -38.65
N ARG A 85 -0.09 -14.93 -38.96
CA ARG A 85 -0.06 -16.32 -38.46
C ARG A 85 1.27 -17.05 -38.74
N SER A 86 2.10 -16.52 -39.64
CA SER A 86 3.46 -16.99 -39.92
C SER A 86 4.47 -16.66 -38.82
N ALA A 87 4.26 -15.58 -38.04
CA ALA A 87 5.15 -15.19 -36.95
C ALA A 87 5.02 -16.10 -35.73
N ILE A 88 3.84 -16.71 -35.51
CA ILE A 88 3.56 -17.56 -34.34
C ILE A 88 4.28 -18.91 -34.43
N TYR A 89 4.63 -19.41 -35.62
CA TYR A 89 5.25 -20.72 -35.81
C TYR A 89 6.70 -20.68 -36.29
N GLN A 90 7.33 -19.49 -36.38
CA GLN A 90 8.76 -19.38 -36.67
C GLN A 90 9.58 -19.75 -35.43
N GLY A 91 9.75 -21.06 -35.20
CA GLY A 91 10.57 -21.57 -34.10
C GLY A 91 10.16 -22.95 -33.56
N HIS A 92 9.11 -23.57 -34.07
CA HIS A 92 8.79 -24.96 -33.73
C HIS A 92 9.24 -25.89 -34.86
N PRO A 93 10.09 -26.90 -34.58
CA PRO A 93 10.42 -27.96 -35.54
C PRO A 93 9.20 -28.83 -35.88
#